data_AF-A0A164FR84-F1
#
_entry.id   AF-A0A164FR84-F1
#
_cell.length_a   1.000
_cell.length_b   1.000
_cell.length_c   1.000
_cell.angle_alpha   90.00
_cell.angle_beta   90.00
_cell.angle_gamma   90.00
#
_symmetry.space_group_name_H-M   'P 1'
#
loop_
_entity.id
_entity.type
_entity.pdbx_description
1 polymer ?
#
loop_
_entity_poly.entity_id
_entity_poly.type
_entity_poly.pdbx_seq_one_letter_code
_entity_poly.pdbx_strand_id
1 'polypeptide(L)' 'MEQTLENLPRQSPSGCVAVRPEQLQDFRHKVIRAETSLELSNALRDFSRLYR' A
#
# COMPACT_ATOMS: atom_id res chain seq x y z
N MET A 1 11.68 -2.52 8.22
CA MET A 1 10.51 -2.53 7.32
C MET A 1 9.52 -1.39 7.59
N GLU A 2 9.45 -0.80 8.79
CA GLU A 2 8.50 0.29 9.08
C GLU A 2 8.83 1.62 8.39
N GLN A 3 10.12 1.94 8.24
CA GLN A 3 10.56 3.20 7.62
C GLN A 3 10.21 3.33 6.13
N THR A 4 9.93 2.23 5.42
CA THR A 4 9.65 2.28 3.99
C THR A 4 8.24 2.81 3.70
N LEU A 5 7.27 2.52 4.57
CA LEU A 5 5.88 3.00 4.41
C LEU A 5 5.75 4.48 4.77
N GLU A 6 6.56 4.97 5.70
CA GLU A 6 6.55 6.38 6.12
C GLU A 6 7.11 7.33 5.05
N ASN A 7 8.04 6.84 4.24
CA ASN A 7 8.69 7.59 3.16
C ASN A 7 7.93 7.54 1.82
N LEU A 8 6.79 6.84 1.76
CA LEU A 8 6.02 6.80 0.53
C LEU A 8 5.35 8.15 0.26
N PRO A 9 5.37 8.66 -0.98
CA PRO A 9 4.76 9.92 -1.33
C PRO A 9 3.25 9.86 -1.06
N ARG A 10 2.78 10.56 -0.03
CA ARG A 10 1.36 10.61 0.34
C ARG A 10 0.52 11.42 -0.65
N GLN A 11 1.17 12.05 -1.62
CA GLN A 11 0.57 12.88 -2.66
C GLN A 11 1.07 12.41 -4.02
N SER A 12 0.13 12.16 -4.93
CA SER A 12 0.45 12.00 -6.35
C SER A 12 0.88 13.37 -6.90
N PRO A 13 1.70 13.43 -7.96
CA PRO A 13 2.07 14.70 -8.61
C PRO A 13 0.88 15.54 -9.09
N SER A 14 -0.32 14.93 -9.17
CA SER A 14 -1.58 15.59 -9.54
C SER A 14 -2.34 16.21 -8.36
N GLY A 15 -1.80 16.18 -7.13
CA GLY A 15 -2.46 16.74 -5.94
C GLY A 15 -3.58 15.87 -5.36
N CYS A 16 -3.86 14.69 -5.94
CA CYS A 16 -4.73 13.69 -5.33
C CYS A 16 -4.02 13.02 -4.16
N VAL A 17 -4.72 12.91 -3.02
CA VAL A 17 -4.33 12.11 -1.85
C VAL A 17 -4.04 10.69 -2.34
N ALA A 18 -2.77 10.32 -2.47
CA ALA A 18 -2.37 9.07 -3.10
C ALA A 18 -2.77 7.88 -2.22
N VAL A 19 -2.57 8.00 -0.90
CA VAL A 19 -2.87 6.91 0.02
C VAL A 19 -3.25 7.47 1.39
N ARG A 20 -4.39 7.02 1.91
CA ARG A 20 -4.81 7.32 3.29
C ARG A 20 -4.05 6.44 4.29
N PRO A 21 -3.82 6.91 5.54
CA PRO A 21 -3.18 6.12 6.57
C PRO A 21 -3.87 4.76 6.82
N GLU A 22 -5.20 4.71 6.72
CA GLU A 22 -5.94 3.46 6.88
C GLU A 22 -5.60 2.44 5.78
N GLN A 23 -5.34 2.89 4.56
CA GLN A 23 -4.98 2.03 3.42
C GLN A 23 -3.55 1.46 3.57
N LEU A 24 -2.64 2.19 4.19
CA LEU A 24 -1.30 1.68 4.55
C LEU A 24 -1.40 0.60 5.62
N GLN A 25 -2.26 0.80 6.63
CA GLN A 25 -2.48 -0.21 7.67
C GLN A 25 -3.14 -1.46 7.09
N ASP A 26 -4.14 -1.31 6.23
CA ASP A 26 -4.82 -2.42 5.56
C ASP A 26 -3.86 -3.22 4.67
N PHE A 27 -3.04 -2.53 3.86
CA PHE A 27 -1.99 -3.17 3.06
C PHE A 27 -0.99 -3.93 3.94
N ARG A 28 -0.51 -3.32 5.03
CA ARG A 28 0.40 -3.98 5.99
C ARG A 28 -0.25 -5.23 6.58
N HIS A 29 -1.52 -5.15 6.98
CA HIS A 29 -2.24 -6.28 7.56
C HIS A 29 -2.38 -7.43 6.56
N LYS A 30 -2.71 -7.11 5.30
CA LYS A 30 -2.81 -8.08 4.19
C LYS A 30 -1.48 -8.74 3.87
N VAL A 31 -0.38 -7.98 3.84
CA VAL A 31 0.97 -8.51 3.56
C VAL A 31 1.46 -9.41 4.70
N ILE A 32 1.23 -9.02 5.96
CA ILE A 32 1.65 -9.82 7.12
C ILE A 32 0.84 -11.13 7.23
N ARG A 33 -0.45 -11.11 6.85
CA ARG A 33 -1.33 -12.28 6.91
C ARG A 33 -1.34 -13.13 5.65
N ALA A 34 -0.71 -12.68 4.56
CA ALA A 34 -0.71 -13.43 3.31
C ALA A 34 0.03 -14.76 3.49
N GLU A 35 -0.69 -15.87 3.35
CA GLU A 35 -0.12 -17.22 3.42
C GLU A 35 0.29 -17.71 2.03
N THR A 36 -0.24 -17.07 0.98
CA THR A 36 0.03 -17.44 -0.41
C THR A 36 0.65 -16.29 -1.21
N SER A 37 1.44 -16.64 -2.23
CA SER A 37 2.01 -15.64 -3.15
C SER A 37 0.92 -14.92 -3.97
N LEU A 38 -0.24 -15.55 -4.16
CA LEU A 38 -1.39 -14.97 -4.84
C LEU A 38 -1.99 -13.82 -4.01
N GLU A 39 -2.17 -14.01 -2.71
CA GLU A 39 -2.65 -12.97 -1.80
C GLU A 39 -1.68 -11.80 -1.72
N LEU A 40 -0.38 -12.09 -1.64
CA LEU A 40 0.65 -11.05 -1.67
C LEU A 40 0.62 -10.27 -3.00
N SER A 41 0.50 -10.97 -4.13
CA SER A 41 0.42 -10.35 -5.45
C SER A 41 -0.83 -9.48 -5.62
N ASN A 42 -1.97 -9.92 -5.08
CA ASN A 42 -3.21 -9.15 -5.07
C ASN A 42 -3.09 -7.91 -4.19
N ALA A 43 -2.53 -8.03 -2.99
CA ALA A 43 -2.29 -6.91 -2.09
C ALA A 43 -1.36 -5.84 -2.72
N LEU A 44 -0.29 -6.27 -3.40
CA LEU A 44 0.60 -5.37 -4.14
C LEU A 44 -0.10 -4.70 -5.33
N ARG A 45 -0.96 -5.43 -6.04
CA ARG A 45 -1.74 -4.89 -7.16
C ARG A 45 -2.74 -3.83 -6.68
N ASP A 46 -3.45 -4.09 -5.59
CA ASP A 46 -4.39 -3.11 -5.01
C ASP A 46 -3.66 -1.88 -4.48
N PHE A 47 -2.51 -2.06 -3.83
CA PHE A 47 -1.71 -0.94 -3.35
C PHE A 47 -1.15 -0.08 -4.48
N SER A 48 -0.62 -0.69 -5.54
CA SER A 48 -0.08 0.05 -6.70
C SER A 48 -1.15 0.85 -7.46
N ARG A 49 -2.44 0.47 -7.39
CA ARG A 49 -3.55 1.24 -7.96
C ARG A 49 -3.80 2.55 -7.23
N LEU A 50 -3.47 2.65 -5.95
CA LEU A 50 -3.68 3.88 -5.18
C LEU A 50 -2.75 5.02 -5.62
N TYR A 51 -1.59 4.66 -6.18
CA TYR A 51 -0.59 5.62 -6.68
C TYR A 51 -0.71 5.94 -8.18
N ARG A 52 -1.75 5.44 -8.84
CA ARG A 52 -1.98 5.59 -10.28
C ARG A 52 -3.12 6.57 -10.54
#